data_AF-A0AAD6K4I4-F1
#
_entry.id   AF-A0AAD6K4I4-F1
#
_cell.length_a   1.000
_cell.length_b   1.000
_cell.length_c   1.000
_cell.angle_alpha   90.00
_cell.angle_beta   90.00
_cell.angle_gamma   90.00
#
_symmetry.space_group_name_H-M   'P 1'
#
loop_
_entity.id
_entity.type
_entity.pdbx_description
1 polymer ?
#
loop_
_entity_poly.entity_id
_entity_poly.type
_entity_poly.pdbx_seq_one_letter_code
_entity_poly.pdbx_strand_id
1 'polypeptide(L)'
;MPRVKISRIPKESFGDGGWAASLSHHFSRTVDVVLRGYSGYNTSWALKVAERIFPPVESGGVPPLAVTVFFGANDACLADRYSAFQHVPLHEYKQNLQSIISFFKVYTILSAYYLIVNYRR
;
A
#
# COMPACT_ATOMS: atom_id res chain seq x y z
N MET A 1 1.74 -2.76 -21.13
CA MET A 1 2.80 -1.95 -20.49
C MET A 1 2.88 -2.34 -19.01
N PRO A 2 4.08 -2.51 -18.43
CA PRO A 2 4.22 -2.85 -17.03
C PRO A 2 3.70 -1.71 -16.13
N ARG A 3 3.00 -2.05 -15.05
CA ARG A 3 2.35 -1.06 -14.16
C ARG A 3 2.94 -1.15 -12.76
N VAL A 4 3.34 -0.03 -12.18
CA VAL A 4 3.74 0.08 -10.78
C VAL A 4 2.52 0.55 -9.98
N LYS A 5 2.08 -0.25 -8.99
CA LYS A 5 0.92 0.10 -8.17
C LYS A 5 1.40 0.44 -6.77
N ILE A 6 1.21 1.69 -6.35
CA ILE A 6 1.69 2.20 -5.06
C ILE A 6 0.51 2.33 -4.10
N SER A 7 0.63 1.75 -2.89
CA SER A 7 -0.40 1.81 -1.84
C SER A 7 0.04 2.64 -0.64
N ARG A 8 -0.79 3.67 -0.38
CA ARG A 8 -0.68 4.83 0.53
C ARG A 8 0.52 5.75 0.28
N ILE A 9 0.21 6.96 -0.16
CA ILE A 9 1.11 8.09 -0.11
C ILE A 9 0.26 9.30 0.36
N PRO A 10 0.74 10.19 1.26
CA PRO A 10 0.05 11.44 1.53
C PRO A 10 -0.28 12.17 0.23
N LYS A 11 -1.42 12.87 0.15
CA LYS A 11 -1.76 13.73 -1.00
C LYS A 11 -0.60 14.65 -1.40
N GLU A 12 0.15 15.10 -0.40
CA GLU A 12 1.36 15.94 -0.50
C GLU A 12 2.49 15.30 -1.32
N SER A 13 2.55 13.98 -1.47
CA SER A 13 3.61 13.36 -2.26
C SER A 13 3.41 13.44 -3.76
N PHE A 14 2.25 13.90 -4.22
CA PHE A 14 2.06 14.40 -5.59
C PHE A 14 2.13 15.93 -5.68
N GLY A 15 2.31 16.63 -4.55
CA GLY A 15 2.62 18.05 -4.54
C GLY A 15 4.03 18.33 -5.05
N ASP A 16 4.36 19.62 -5.21
CA ASP A 16 5.68 20.05 -5.67
C ASP A 16 6.79 19.47 -4.76
N GLY A 17 7.73 18.73 -5.37
CA GLY A 17 8.82 18.05 -4.68
C GLY A 17 8.45 16.70 -4.04
N GLY A 18 7.22 16.23 -4.18
CA GLY A 18 6.77 14.94 -3.66
C GLY A 18 7.38 13.75 -4.41
N TRP A 19 7.78 12.72 -3.67
CA TRP A 19 8.46 11.55 -4.27
C TRP A 19 7.59 10.80 -5.29
N ALA A 20 6.27 10.79 -5.12
CA ALA A 20 5.35 10.12 -6.04
C ALA A 20 5.26 10.88 -7.38
N ALA A 21 5.22 12.21 -7.34
CA ALA A 21 5.32 13.04 -8.54
C ALA A 21 6.66 12.80 -9.26
N SER A 22 7.77 12.75 -8.53
CA SER A 22 9.09 12.44 -9.09
C SER A 22 9.14 11.06 -9.74
N LEU A 23 8.56 10.03 -9.08
CA LEU A 23 8.50 8.67 -9.62
C LEU A 23 7.64 8.61 -10.90
N SER A 24 6.45 9.22 -10.87
CA SER A 24 5.55 9.30 -12.03
C SER A 24 6.18 10.05 -13.19
N HIS A 25 6.89 11.16 -12.92
CA HIS A 25 7.59 11.92 -13.96
C HIS A 25 8.70 11.08 -14.58
N HIS A 26 9.53 10.46 -13.76
CA HIS A 26 10.67 9.64 -14.21
C HIS A 26 10.24 8.45 -15.07
N PHE A 27 9.14 7.79 -14.72
CA PHE A 27 8.66 6.61 -15.45
C PHE A 27 7.46 6.87 -16.38
N SER A 28 7.12 8.14 -16.64
CA SER A 28 5.91 8.55 -17.39
C SER A 28 5.74 7.89 -18.78
N ARG A 29 6.83 7.42 -19.39
CA ARG A 29 6.83 6.77 -20.71
C ARG A 29 7.07 5.26 -20.66
N THR A 30 7.31 4.69 -19.49
CA THR A 30 7.76 3.29 -19.34
C THR A 30 6.86 2.47 -18.42
N VAL A 31 6.28 3.07 -17.37
CA VAL A 31 5.31 2.40 -16.50
C VAL A 31 4.14 3.30 -16.11
N ASP A 32 2.97 2.69 -15.90
CA ASP A 32 1.86 3.38 -15.23
C ASP A 32 2.14 3.41 -13.72
N VAL A 33 2.19 4.60 -13.11
CA VAL A 33 2.26 4.76 -11.66
C VAL A 33 0.86 5.04 -11.12
N VAL A 34 0.31 4.10 -10.34
CA VAL A 34 -1.06 4.20 -9.80
C VAL A 34 -1.03 4.41 -8.30
N LEU A 35 -1.67 5.48 -7.82
CA LEU A 35 -1.88 5.75 -6.39
C LEU A 35 -3.17 5.10 -5.89
N ARG A 36 -3.10 4.35 -4.80
CA ARG A 36 -4.25 3.89 -4.01
C ARG A 36 -4.11 4.36 -2.56
N GLY A 37 -4.70 5.50 -2.23
CA GLY A 37 -4.73 6.07 -0.88
C GLY A 37 -6.12 5.95 -0.25
N TYR A 38 -6.20 5.36 0.95
CA TYR A 38 -7.43 5.23 1.71
C TYR A 38 -7.28 5.95 3.04
N SER A 39 -7.86 7.15 3.15
CA SER A 39 -7.79 7.94 4.38
C SER A 39 -8.41 7.18 5.54
N GLY A 40 -7.76 7.21 6.69
CA GLY A 40 -8.21 6.53 7.90
C GLY A 40 -7.98 5.01 7.94
N TYR A 41 -7.59 4.35 6.85
CA TYR A 41 -7.42 2.90 6.82
C TYR A 41 -6.18 2.43 7.58
N ASN A 42 -6.36 1.37 8.37
CA ASN A 42 -5.30 0.57 8.99
C ASN A 42 -5.06 -0.72 8.17
N THR A 43 -4.11 -1.54 8.59
CA THR A 43 -3.78 -2.80 7.91
C THR A 43 -4.94 -3.80 7.90
N SER A 44 -5.75 -3.87 8.97
CA SER A 44 -6.89 -4.80 9.06
C SER A 44 -7.97 -4.46 8.04
N TRP A 45 -8.24 -3.18 7.79
CA TRP A 45 -9.20 -2.77 6.76
C TRP A 45 -8.63 -2.91 5.35
N ALA A 46 -7.32 -2.68 5.17
CA ALA A 46 -6.66 -2.86 3.88
C ALA A 46 -6.82 -4.29 3.34
N LEU A 47 -6.68 -5.30 4.20
CA LEU A 47 -6.87 -6.70 3.83
C LEU A 47 -8.29 -6.99 3.32
N LYS A 48 -9.31 -6.43 3.98
CA LYS A 48 -10.72 -6.65 3.60
C LYS A 48 -11.07 -6.11 2.22
N VAL A 49 -10.31 -5.14 1.71
CA VAL A 49 -10.57 -4.51 0.41
C VAL A 49 -9.55 -4.90 -0.66
N ALA A 50 -8.49 -5.64 -0.31
CA ALA A 50 -7.36 -5.93 -1.19
C ALA A 50 -7.80 -6.59 -2.50
N GLU A 51 -8.59 -7.66 -2.43
CA GLU A 51 -9.10 -8.40 -3.61
C GLU A 51 -9.96 -7.52 -4.52
N ARG A 52 -10.78 -6.64 -3.94
CA ARG A 52 -11.65 -5.75 -4.70
C ARG A 52 -10.87 -4.67 -5.45
N ILE A 53 -9.74 -4.24 -4.90
CA ILE A 53 -8.91 -3.18 -5.49
C ILE A 53 -7.91 -3.77 -6.50
N PHE A 54 -7.45 -4.99 -6.25
CA PHE A 54 -6.49 -5.71 -7.07
C PHE A 54 -7.10 -7.06 -7.47
N PRO A 55 -7.98 -7.07 -8.49
CA PRO A 55 -8.59 -8.30 -8.95
C PRO A 55 -7.51 -9.30 -9.44
N PRO A 56 -7.74 -10.61 -9.28
CA PRO A 56 -6.87 -11.65 -9.83
C PRO A 56 -6.66 -11.51 -11.34
N VAL A 57 -5.54 -12.02 -11.82
CA VAL A 57 -5.23 -12.04 -13.27
C VAL A 57 -6.31 -12.77 -14.05
N GLU A 58 -6.83 -13.86 -13.49
CA GLU A 58 -7.93 -14.66 -14.04
C GLU A 58 -9.23 -13.84 -14.22
N SER A 59 -9.43 -12.80 -13.40
CA SER A 59 -10.57 -11.88 -13.49
C SER A 59 -10.26 -10.60 -14.29
N GLY A 60 -9.23 -10.63 -15.14
CA GLY A 60 -8.80 -9.48 -15.95
C GLY A 60 -7.90 -8.48 -15.22
N GLY A 61 -7.39 -8.85 -14.04
CA GLY A 61 -6.44 -8.04 -13.29
C GLY A 61 -5.07 -7.96 -13.96
N VAL A 62 -4.48 -6.76 -14.00
CA VAL A 62 -3.08 -6.61 -14.43
C VAL A 62 -2.16 -6.69 -13.20
N PRO A 63 -1.21 -7.66 -13.17
CA PRO A 63 -0.27 -7.81 -12.07
C PRO A 63 0.68 -6.60 -12.01
N PRO A 64 0.95 -6.03 -10.82
CA PRO A 64 1.89 -4.94 -10.71
C PRO A 64 3.34 -5.42 -10.87
N LEU A 65 4.20 -4.58 -11.46
CA LEU A 65 5.64 -4.79 -11.53
C LEU A 65 6.30 -4.58 -10.15
N ALA A 66 5.84 -3.58 -9.42
CA ALA A 66 6.28 -3.27 -8.07
C ALA A 66 5.11 -2.70 -7.25
N VAL A 67 5.13 -3.00 -5.95
CA VAL A 67 4.15 -2.51 -4.98
C VAL A 67 4.84 -1.93 -3.76
N THR A 68 4.52 -0.70 -3.43
CA THR A 68 4.93 -0.09 -2.16
C THR A 68 3.75 -0.03 -1.21
N VAL A 69 3.98 -0.31 0.07
CA VAL A 69 2.93 -0.41 1.10
C VAL A 69 3.27 0.49 2.28
N PHE A 70 2.46 1.52 2.49
CA PHE A 70 2.64 2.45 3.62
C PHE A 70 1.45 2.37 4.60
N PHE A 71 1.45 1.38 5.50
CA PHE A 71 0.51 1.33 6.64
C PHE A 71 1.26 1.40 7.97
N GLY A 72 0.59 1.86 9.03
CA GLY A 72 1.20 1.96 10.37
C GLY A 72 0.74 3.18 11.17
N ALA A 73 0.50 4.33 10.53
CA ALA A 73 0.15 5.54 11.28
C ALA A 73 -1.21 5.43 12.00
N ASN A 74 -2.21 4.82 11.33
CA ASN A 74 -3.54 4.60 11.91
C ASN A 74 -3.53 3.40 12.85
N ASP A 75 -2.79 2.35 12.49
CA ASP A 75 -2.56 1.16 13.33
C ASP A 75 -1.98 1.54 14.71
N ALA A 76 -1.08 2.52 14.73
CA ALA A 76 -0.41 3.02 15.94
C ALA A 76 -1.26 3.99 16.79
N CYS A 77 -2.49 4.29 16.38
CA CYS A 77 -3.43 5.08 17.18
C CYS A 77 -3.55 4.48 18.59
N LEU A 78 -3.67 5.34 19.60
CA LEU A 78 -3.81 4.90 20.98
C LEU A 78 -5.22 4.34 21.22
N ALA A 79 -5.28 3.16 21.86
CA ALA A 79 -6.53 2.46 22.16
C ALA A 79 -7.44 3.19 23.18
N ASP A 80 -6.90 4.18 23.90
CA ASP A 80 -7.58 4.97 24.93
C ASP A 80 -7.93 6.41 24.48
N ARG A 81 -7.80 6.71 23.17
CA ARG A 81 -8.03 8.06 22.61
C ARG A 81 -9.16 8.07 21.57
N TYR A 82 -9.52 9.25 21.10
CA TYR A 82 -10.59 9.45 20.11
C TYR A 82 -10.43 8.58 18.84
N SER A 83 -9.19 8.31 18.42
CA SER A 83 -8.87 7.48 17.26
C SER A 83 -8.69 5.99 17.59
N ALA A 84 -9.15 5.51 18.75
CA ALA A 84 -8.98 4.12 19.20
C ALA A 84 -9.54 3.09 18.21
N PHE A 85 -10.58 3.45 17.45
CA PHE A 85 -11.18 2.59 16.42
C PHE A 85 -10.22 2.22 15.27
N GLN A 86 -9.10 2.95 15.13
CA GLN A 86 -8.08 2.68 14.13
C GLN A 86 -6.94 1.80 14.67
N HIS A 87 -6.84 1.65 15.99
CA HIS A 87 -5.76 0.91 16.64
C HIS A 87 -5.71 -0.54 16.16
N VAL A 88 -4.49 -1.00 15.87
CA VAL A 88 -4.20 -2.40 15.57
C VAL A 88 -3.08 -2.85 16.52
N PRO A 89 -3.31 -3.89 17.35
CA PRO A 89 -2.26 -4.45 18.20
C PRO A 89 -1.04 -4.88 17.40
N LEU A 90 0.16 -4.74 17.97
CA LEU A 90 1.41 -4.99 17.25
C LEU A 90 1.52 -6.39 16.62
N HIS A 91 0.99 -7.41 17.30
CA HIS A 91 0.99 -8.78 16.77
C HIS A 91 0.11 -8.91 15.53
N GLU A 92 -1.09 -8.31 15.56
CA GLU A 92 -2.02 -8.27 14.43
C GLU A 92 -1.44 -7.43 13.29
N TYR A 93 -0.83 -6.28 13.57
CA TYR A 93 -0.16 -5.46 12.56
C TYR A 93 0.91 -6.24 11.79
N LYS A 94 1.76 -7.01 12.51
CA LYS A 94 2.78 -7.87 11.89
C LYS A 94 2.16 -8.94 10.99
N GLN A 95 1.12 -9.62 11.48
CA GLN A 95 0.40 -10.63 10.71
C GLN A 95 -0.27 -10.01 9.48
N ASN A 96 -0.87 -8.84 9.63
CA ASN A 96 -1.53 -8.16 8.52
C ASN A 96 -0.54 -7.74 7.44
N LEU A 97 0.63 -7.21 7.82
CA LEU A 97 1.69 -6.90 6.86
C LEU A 97 2.15 -8.16 6.12
N GLN A 98 2.35 -9.28 6.82
CA GLN A 98 2.70 -10.55 6.18
C GLN A 98 1.61 -10.99 5.18
N SER A 99 0.34 -10.88 5.55
CA SER A 99 -0.79 -11.20 4.67
C SER A 99 -0.86 -10.27 3.45
N ILE A 100 -0.62 -8.97 3.62
CA ILE A 100 -0.59 -8.01 2.50
C ILE A 100 0.57 -8.34 1.53
N ILE A 101 1.75 -8.65 2.06
CA ILE A 101 2.91 -9.03 1.25
C ILE A 101 2.61 -10.33 0.50
N SER A 102 2.10 -11.36 1.20
CA SER A 102 1.74 -12.64 0.62
C SER A 102 0.67 -12.49 -0.46
N PHE A 103 -0.33 -11.64 -0.23
CA PHE A 103 -1.34 -11.27 -1.22
C PHE A 103 -0.64 -10.77 -2.50
N PHE A 104 0.23 -9.78 -2.42
CA PHE A 104 0.89 -9.28 -3.64
C PHE A 104 1.90 -10.25 -4.25
N LYS A 105 2.56 -11.12 -3.48
CA LYS A 105 3.53 -12.09 -4.01
C LYS A 105 2.89 -13.05 -5.01
N VAL A 106 1.67 -13.48 -4.74
CA VAL A 106 0.91 -14.34 -5.67
C VAL A 106 0.57 -13.61 -6.97
N TYR A 107 0.50 -12.27 -6.94
CA TYR A 107 0.08 -11.44 -8.06
C TYR A 107 1.26 -10.81 -8.80
N THR A 108 2.52 -11.02 -8.40
CA THR A 108 3.69 -10.43 -9.09
C THR A 108 4.54 -11.50 -9.75
N ILE A 109 4.83 -11.33 -11.03
CA ILE A 109 5.62 -12.27 -11.86
C ILE A 109 7.15 -12.08 -11.63
N LEU A 110 7.54 -10.93 -11.06
CA LEU A 110 8.92 -10.56 -10.75
C LEU A 110 9.08 -10.29 -9.26
N SER A 111 10.32 -10.32 -8.78
CA SER A 111 10.73 -10.01 -7.40
C SER A 111 10.14 -8.67 -6.96
N ALA A 112 9.01 -8.70 -6.27
CA ALA A 112 8.37 -7.50 -5.78
C ALA A 112 9.23 -6.89 -4.65
N TYR A 113 9.63 -5.63 -4.84
CA TYR A 113 10.32 -4.85 -3.82
C TYR A 113 9.29 -4.21 -2.89
N TYR A 114 9.14 -4.79 -1.69
CA TYR A 114 8.27 -4.25 -0.65
C TYR A 114 9.05 -3.26 0.21
N LEU A 115 8.86 -1.96 -0.01
CA LEU A 115 9.30 -0.96 0.97
C LEU A 115 8.16 -0.76 1.97
N ILE A 116 8.34 -1.32 3.17
CA ILE A 116 7.48 -1.10 4.32
C ILE A 116 8.11 0.00 5.16
N VAL A 117 7.56 1.20 5.11
CA VAL A 117 7.99 2.27 6.01
C VAL A 117 7.25 2.11 7.32
N ASN A 118 7.89 1.43 8.27
CA ASN A 118 7.47 1.40 9.67
C ASN A 118 7.76 2.76 10.30
N TYR A 119 6.76 3.37 10.94
CA TYR A 119 7.04 4.45 11.89
C TYR A 119 7.31 3.81 13.26
N ARG A 120 8.56 3.94 13.72
CA ARG A 120 8.94 3.67 15.11
C ARG A 120 8.18 4.64 16.02
N ARG A 121 7.68 4.16 17.16
CA ARG A 121 7.71 5.01 18.36
C ARG A 121 9.15 5.05 18.86
#